data_AF-A0A257SGF4-F1
#
_entry.id   AF-A0A257SGF4-F1
#
_cell.length_a   1.000
_cell.length_b   1.000
_cell.length_c   1.000
_cell.angle_alpha   90.00
_cell.angle_beta   90.00
_cell.angle_gamma   90.00
#
_symmetry.space_group_name_H-M   'P 1'
#
loop_
_entity.id
_entity.type
_entity.pdbx_description
1 polymer ?
#
loop_
_entity_poly.entity_id
_entity_poly.type
_entity_poly.pdbx_seq_one_letter_code
_entity_poly.pdbx_strand_id
1 'polypeptide(L)' 'MTKIRFLPHQETCPEGAEIEAQPGETIIAAALRNGIDIEHA' A
#
# COMPACT_ATOMS: atom_id res chain seq x y z
N MET A 1 -12.19 -8.91 4.28
CA MET A 1 -11.04 -8.01 4.10
C MET A 1 -10.72 -7.96 2.62
N THR A 2 -10.28 -6.81 2.13
CA THR A 2 -9.94 -6.61 0.71
C THR A 2 -8.44 -6.68 0.54
N LYS A 3 -7.97 -7.46 -0.44
CA LYS A 3 -6.55 -7.52 -0.78
C LYS A 3 -6.19 -6.40 -1.75
N ILE A 4 -5.11 -5.67 -1.44
CA ILE A 4 -4.53 -4.64 -2.30
C ILE A 4 -3.15 -5.12 -2.72
N ARG A 5 -2.91 -5.16 -4.03
CA ARG A 5 -1.59 -5.49 -4.58
C ARG A 5 -0.93 -4.23 -5.13
N PHE A 6 0.19 -3.85 -4.52
CA PHE A 6 1.12 -2.85 -5.04
C PHE A 6 2.05 -3.54 -6.02
N LEU A 7 2.12 -2.98 -7.23
CA LEU A 7 3.08 -3.44 -8.22
C LEU A 7 4.48 -2.95 -7.86
N PRO A 8 5.53 -3.65 -8.31
CA PRO A 8 6.91 -3.19 -8.17
C PRO A 8 7.09 -1.74 -8.63
N HIS A 9 7.62 -0.91 -7.74
CA HIS A 9 7.96 0.48 -7.97
C HIS A 9 9.38 0.75 -7.46
N GLN A 10 10.23 1.30 -8.33
CA GLN A 10 11.69 1.30 -8.14
C GLN A 10 12.17 1.99 -6.87
N GLU A 11 11.48 3.05 -6.43
CA GLU A 11 11.87 3.84 -5.26
C GLU A 11 11.08 3.44 -4.01
N THR A 12 9.75 3.49 -4.10
CA THR A 12 8.86 3.25 -2.96
C THR A 12 8.58 1.78 -2.62
N CYS A 13 8.60 0.87 -3.59
CA CYS A 13 8.18 -0.51 -3.35
C CYS A 13 8.84 -1.47 -4.37
N PRO A 14 10.16 -1.70 -4.32
CA PRO A 14 10.91 -2.35 -5.40
C PRO A 14 10.43 -3.77 -5.73
N GLU A 15 9.95 -4.48 -4.73
CA GLU A 15 9.47 -5.87 -4.86
C GLU A 15 7.95 -5.96 -5.06
N GLY A 16 7.24 -4.82 -4.97
CA GLY A 16 5.80 -4.78 -4.81
C GLY A 16 5.37 -5.30 -3.43
N ALA A 17 4.07 -5.33 -3.17
CA ALA A 17 3.53 -5.86 -1.92
C ALA A 17 2.08 -6.32 -2.11
N GLU A 18 1.65 -7.31 -1.33
CA GLU A 18 0.25 -7.65 -1.15
C GLU A 18 -0.14 -7.38 0.30
N ILE A 19 -1.10 -6.49 0.52
CA ILE A 19 -1.55 -6.09 1.85
C ILE A 19 -3.06 -6.23 1.98
N GLU A 20 -3.55 -6.24 3.21
CA GLU A 20 -4.98 -6.25 3.51
C GLU A 20 -5.46 -4.87 3.94
N ALA A 21 -6.59 -4.45 3.37
CA ALA A 21 -7.30 -3.23 3.74
C ALA A 21 -8.64 -3.55 4.40
N GLN A 22 -8.97 -2.74 5.40
CA GLN A 22 -10.24 -2.79 6.10
C GLN A 22 -11.34 -2.04 5.32
N PRO A 23 -12.61 -2.45 5.42
CA PRO A 23 -13.70 -1.69 4.83
C PRO A 23 -13.73 -0.24 5.36
N GLY A 24 -13.69 0.74 4.45
CA GLY A 24 -13.66 2.16 4.80
C GLY A 24 -12.25 2.72 5.06
N GLU A 25 -11.21 1.89 5.07
CA GLU A 25 -9.81 2.34 5.10
C GLU A 25 -9.39 2.88 3.73
N THR A 26 -8.62 3.98 3.71
CA THR A 26 -8.07 4.49 2.46
C THR A 26 -6.88 3.65 2.02
N ILE A 27 -6.63 3.60 0.71
CA ILE A 27 -5.47 2.88 0.15
C ILE A 27 -4.16 3.43 0.74
N ILE A 28 -4.08 4.74 0.95
CA ILE A 28 -2.94 5.44 1.54
C ILE A 28 -2.71 4.98 2.98
N ALA A 29 -3.75 4.95 3.81
CA ALA A 29 -3.64 4.50 5.19
C ALA A 29 -3.19 3.03 5.27
N ALA A 30 -3.74 2.17 4.41
CA ALA A 30 -3.32 0.78 4.32
C ALA A 30 -1.84 0.66 3.88
N ALA A 31 -1.39 1.44 2.90
CA ALA A 31 0.00 1.47 2.43
C ALA A 31 0.98 1.89 3.54
N LEU A 32 0.72 3.03 4.19
CA LEU A 32 1.55 3.59 5.27
C LEU A 32 1.69 2.62 6.45
N ARG A 33 0.59 1.99 6.83
CA ARG A 33 0.55 1.02 7.94
C ARG A 33 1.35 -0.26 7.65
N ASN A 34 1.65 -0.52 6.37
CA ASN A 34 2.50 -1.61 5.90
C ASN A 34 3.89 -1.14 5.45
N GLY A 35 4.29 0.10 5.78
CA GLY A 35 5.62 0.64 5.49
C GLY A 35 5.85 1.04 4.03
N ILE A 36 4.78 1.21 3.25
CA ILE A 36 4.84 1.68 1.87
C ILE A 36 4.56 3.18 1.88
N ASP A 37 5.64 3.96 1.94
CA ASP A 37 5.58 5.42 2.00
C ASP A 37 5.55 6.01 0.57
N ILE A 38 4.34 6.24 0.08
CA ILE A 38 4.12 6.90 -1.21
C ILE A 38 3.97 8.40 -0.92
N GLU A 39 4.51 9.27 -1.77
CA GLU A 39 4.25 10.71 -1.62
C GLU A 39 2.76 10.99 -1.87
N HIS A 40 2.12 11.68 -0.92
CA HIS A 40 0.71 12.06 -1.00
C HIS A 40 0.51 13.50 -0.54
N ALA A 41 -0.60 14.12 -0.95
CA ALA A 41 -1.02 15.46 -0.56
C ALA A 41 -1.87 15.48 0.72
#